data_AF-A0A1Q3S3N6-F1
#
_entry.id   AF-A0A1Q3S3N6-F1
#
_cell.length_a   1.000
_cell.length_b   1.000
_cell.length_c   1.000
_cell.angle_alpha   90.00
_cell.angle_beta   90.00
_cell.angle_gamma   90.00
#
_symmetry.space_group_name_H-M   'P 1'
#
loop_
_entity.id
_entity.type
_entity.pdbx_description
1 polymer ?
#
loop_
_entity_poly.entity_id
_entity_poly.type
_entity_poly.pdbx_seq_one_letter_code
_entity_poly.pdbx_strand_id
1 'polypeptide(L)'
;MTTSEIALLSTCIGASAGILSHFIANKLKDKSEKKKTKIDLIAEERKLTYMILLNQAGYVQSGMTIEYYYQLAVINKDKSSLERHHDEIKSSNLLHAEYRILIGDYCKNIYKLIHYIGHAPELERLIQKIINEKHEDFTGMFDNIKSYNELFSTYRKECQQVSVELEKYKSYFHEMRQIIESTF
;
A
#
# COMPACT_ATOMS: atom_id res chain seq x y z
N MET A 1 -16.46 66.01 -13.82
CA MET A 1 -15.41 65.19 -13.18
C MET A 1 -14.12 65.96 -13.20
N THR A 2 -13.52 66.19 -12.03
CA THR A 2 -12.20 66.82 -11.88
C THR A 2 -11.11 65.81 -12.24
N THR A 3 -9.92 66.30 -12.60
CA THR A 3 -8.74 65.47 -12.94
C THR A 3 -8.39 64.49 -11.82
N SER A 4 -8.62 64.87 -10.56
CA SER A 4 -8.42 64.05 -9.37
C SER A 4 -9.41 62.89 -9.28
N GLU A 5 -10.67 63.10 -9.65
CA GLU A 5 -11.70 62.05 -9.66
C GLU A 5 -11.42 61.00 -10.75
N ILE A 6 -10.93 61.44 -11.92
CA ILE A 6 -10.51 60.53 -13.01
C ILE A 6 -9.34 59.64 -12.56
N ALA A 7 -8.33 60.23 -11.90
CA ALA A 7 -7.17 59.51 -11.38
C ALA A 7 -7.56 58.48 -10.30
N LEU A 8 -8.47 58.87 -9.41
CA LEU A 8 -8.99 57.97 -8.37
C LEU A 8 -9.75 56.79 -8.99
N LEU A 9 -10.64 57.06 -9.96
CA LEU A 9 -11.42 56.02 -10.65
C LEU A 9 -10.52 55.04 -11.39
N SER A 10 -9.51 55.55 -12.11
CA SER A 10 -8.54 54.73 -12.84
C SER A 10 -7.71 53.85 -11.90
N THR A 11 -7.33 54.38 -10.74
CA THR A 11 -6.63 53.63 -9.69
C THR A 11 -7.50 52.52 -9.10
N CYS A 12 -8.78 52.79 -8.83
CA CYS A 12 -9.72 51.79 -8.34
C CYS A 12 -9.96 50.66 -9.36
N ILE A 13 -10.06 50.99 -10.65
CA ILE A 13 -10.21 50.00 -11.72
C ILE A 13 -8.95 49.13 -11.84
N GLY A 14 -7.76 49.76 -11.83
CA GLY A 14 -6.48 49.05 -11.89
C GLY A 14 -6.27 48.11 -10.69
N ALA A 15 -6.56 48.57 -9.48
CA ALA A 15 -6.48 47.76 -8.27
C ALA A 15 -7.46 46.58 -8.30
N SER A 16 -8.71 46.82 -8.74
CA SER A 16 -9.73 45.77 -8.85
C SER A 16 -9.35 44.71 -9.87
N ALA A 17 -8.82 45.11 -11.04
CA ALA A 17 -8.34 44.19 -12.06
C ALA A 17 -7.11 43.38 -11.59
N GLY A 18 -6.21 44.00 -10.83
CA GLY A 18 -5.07 43.33 -10.21
C GLY A 18 -5.49 42.27 -9.18
N ILE A 19 -6.43 42.61 -8.30
CA ILE A 19 -7.00 41.66 -7.32
C ILE A 19 -7.69 40.49 -8.03
N LEU A 20 -8.53 40.77 -9.04
CA LEU A 20 -9.24 39.73 -9.79
C LEU A 20 -8.26 38.80 -10.54
N SER A 21 -7.22 39.37 -11.16
CA SER A 21 -6.19 38.60 -11.85
C SER A 21 -5.40 37.72 -10.89
N HIS A 22 -5.10 38.22 -9.69
CA HIS A 22 -4.42 37.46 -8.64
C HIS A 22 -5.32 36.33 -8.10
N PHE A 23 -6.62 36.58 -7.92
CA PHE A 23 -7.59 35.56 -7.56
C PHE A 23 -7.71 34.47 -8.64
N ILE A 24 -7.76 34.85 -9.91
CA ILE A 24 -7.82 33.90 -11.04
C ILE A 24 -6.52 33.08 -11.12
N ALA A 25 -5.36 33.72 -10.99
CA ALA A 25 -4.06 33.05 -11.00
C ALA A 25 -3.94 32.05 -9.83
N ASN A 26 -4.34 32.44 -8.61
CA ASN A 26 -4.33 31.55 -7.45
C ASN A 26 -5.33 30.39 -7.60
N LYS A 27 -6.54 30.66 -8.12
CA LYS A 27 -7.57 29.63 -8.34
C LYS A 27 -7.20 28.65 -9.46
N LEU A 28 -6.46 29.10 -10.48
CA LEU A 28 -5.92 28.25 -11.55
C LEU A 28 -4.72 27.43 -11.07
N LYS A 29 -3.85 28.02 -10.23
CA LYS A 29 -2.72 27.33 -9.59
C LYS A 29 -3.21 26.18 -8.71
N ASP A 30 -4.22 26.43 -7.87
CA ASP A 30 -4.90 25.43 -7.03
C ASP A 30 -5.51 24.27 -7.84
N LYS A 31 -6.14 24.56 -8.99
CA LYS A 31 -6.71 23.51 -9.86
C LYS A 31 -5.63 22.65 -10.51
N SER A 32 -4.50 23.24 -10.89
CA SER A 32 -3.37 22.50 -11.47
C SER A 32 -2.65 21.64 -10.42
N GLU A 33 -2.47 22.16 -9.21
CA GLU A 33 -1.86 21.44 -8.09
C GLU A 33 -2.76 20.31 -7.60
N LYS A 34 -4.07 20.55 -7.39
CA LYS A 34 -5.01 19.48 -7.01
C LYS A 34 -5.09 18.34 -8.04
N LYS A 35 -5.12 18.68 -9.33
CA LYS A 35 -5.12 17.66 -10.40
C LYS A 35 -3.81 16.87 -10.42
N LYS A 36 -2.67 17.52 -10.18
CA LYS A 36 -1.37 16.87 -10.05
C LYS A 36 -1.33 15.95 -8.81
N THR A 37 -1.77 16.42 -7.65
CA THR A 37 -1.80 15.60 -6.42
C THR A 37 -2.77 14.41 -6.54
N LYS A 38 -3.89 14.56 -7.27
CA LYS A 38 -4.77 13.42 -7.60
C LYS A 38 -4.04 12.35 -8.44
N ILE A 39 -3.26 12.77 -9.45
CA ILE A 39 -2.46 11.85 -10.26
C ILE A 39 -1.39 11.17 -9.41
N ASP A 40 -0.72 11.92 -8.53
CA ASP A 40 0.28 11.38 -7.61
C ASP A 40 -0.34 10.36 -6.63
N LEU A 41 -1.55 10.63 -6.13
CA LEU A 41 -2.30 9.70 -5.26
C LEU A 41 -2.67 8.41 -6.00
N ILE A 42 -3.14 8.52 -7.25
CA ILE A 42 -3.40 7.36 -8.11
C ILE A 42 -2.11 6.56 -8.36
N ALA A 43 -0.97 7.23 -8.56
CA ALA A 43 0.30 6.57 -8.79
C ALA A 43 0.79 5.82 -7.55
N GLU A 44 0.73 6.42 -6.36
CA GLU A 44 1.12 5.77 -5.11
C GLU A 44 0.18 4.60 -4.76
N GLU A 45 -1.14 4.76 -4.95
CA GLU A 45 -2.08 3.64 -4.78
C GLU A 45 -1.75 2.50 -5.75
N ARG A 46 -1.44 2.77 -7.02
CA ARG A 46 -1.08 1.71 -7.98
C ARG A 46 0.19 0.98 -7.59
N LYS A 47 1.21 1.68 -7.09
CA LYS A 47 2.44 1.05 -6.59
C LYS A 47 2.12 0.10 -5.43
N LEU A 48 1.30 0.54 -4.48
CA LEU A 48 0.84 -0.29 -3.36
C LEU A 48 0.05 -1.51 -3.84
N THR A 49 -0.87 -1.32 -4.79
CA THR A 49 -1.65 -2.39 -5.43
C THR A 49 -0.76 -3.41 -6.11
N TYR A 50 0.22 -2.96 -6.90
CA TYR A 50 1.15 -3.86 -7.59
C TYR A 50 2.01 -4.65 -6.62
N MET A 51 2.54 -3.99 -5.58
CA MET A 51 3.30 -4.70 -4.56
C MET A 51 2.45 -5.82 -3.98
N ILE A 52 1.31 -5.48 -3.36
CA ILE A 52 0.48 -6.44 -2.63
C ILE A 52 -0.07 -7.53 -3.55
N LEU A 53 -0.71 -7.17 -4.66
CA LEU A 53 -1.40 -8.17 -5.50
C LEU A 53 -0.47 -9.02 -6.35
N LEU A 54 0.70 -8.53 -6.76
CA LEU A 54 1.63 -9.33 -7.57
C LEU A 54 2.61 -10.13 -6.72
N ASN A 55 3.10 -9.57 -5.61
CA ASN A 55 4.26 -10.13 -4.93
C ASN A 55 3.92 -10.83 -3.61
N GLN A 56 2.86 -10.42 -2.91
CA GLN A 56 2.61 -10.92 -1.55
C GLN A 56 2.32 -12.42 -1.50
N ALA A 57 1.54 -12.97 -2.43
CA ALA A 57 1.31 -14.42 -2.46
C ALA A 57 2.61 -15.20 -2.69
N GLY A 58 3.42 -14.75 -3.66
CA GLY A 58 4.70 -15.40 -3.96
C GLY A 58 5.64 -15.38 -2.77
N TYR A 59 5.74 -14.25 -2.05
CA TYR A 59 6.50 -14.17 -0.80
C TYR A 59 5.97 -15.15 0.24
N VAL A 60 4.69 -15.06 0.60
CA VAL A 60 4.07 -15.90 1.64
C VAL A 60 4.23 -17.39 1.32
N GLN A 61 3.94 -17.81 0.09
CA GLN A 61 4.09 -19.19 -0.34
C GLN A 61 5.56 -19.65 -0.32
N SER A 62 6.52 -18.77 -0.59
CA SER A 62 7.95 -19.11 -0.49
C SER A 62 8.35 -19.42 0.95
N GLY A 63 7.93 -18.60 1.91
CA GLY A 63 8.17 -18.85 3.34
C GLY A 63 7.54 -20.17 3.80
N MET A 64 6.28 -20.41 3.45
CA MET A 64 5.59 -21.69 3.71
C MET A 64 6.31 -22.89 3.07
N THR A 65 6.85 -22.73 1.86
CA THR A 65 7.56 -23.80 1.14
C THR A 65 8.87 -24.17 1.84
N ILE A 66 9.62 -23.17 2.30
CA ILE A 66 10.88 -23.40 3.04
C ILE A 66 10.59 -24.14 4.35
N GLU A 67 9.59 -23.69 5.11
CA GLU A 67 9.17 -24.36 6.34
C GLU A 67 8.64 -25.78 6.10
N TYR A 68 7.92 -25.99 4.99
CA TYR A 68 7.50 -27.32 4.56
C TYR A 68 8.71 -28.25 4.34
N TYR A 69 9.75 -27.78 3.66
CA TYR A 69 10.96 -28.58 3.43
C TYR A 69 11.77 -28.79 4.71
N TYR A 70 11.82 -27.80 5.59
CA TYR A 70 12.40 -27.97 6.93
C TYR A 70 11.69 -29.10 7.68
N GLN A 71 10.37 -29.06 7.79
CA GLN A 71 9.62 -30.09 8.50
C GLN A 71 9.70 -31.46 7.81
N LEU A 72 9.76 -31.49 6.47
CA LEU A 72 10.00 -32.72 5.73
C LEU A 72 11.36 -33.34 6.06
N ALA A 73 12.41 -32.52 6.19
CA ALA A 73 13.74 -32.97 6.62
C ALA A 73 13.72 -33.50 8.06
N VAL A 74 12.95 -32.86 8.97
CA VAL A 74 12.73 -33.35 10.34
C VAL A 74 12.09 -34.74 10.33
N ILE A 75 11.01 -34.93 9.57
CA ILE A 75 10.30 -36.22 9.43
C ILE A 75 11.25 -37.30 8.88
N ASN A 76 12.05 -36.95 7.87
CA ASN A 76 13.00 -37.86 7.23
C ASN A 76 14.31 -38.06 8.01
N LYS A 77 14.51 -37.33 9.11
CA LYS A 77 15.75 -37.32 9.91
C LYS A 77 17.01 -36.93 9.10
N ASP A 78 16.85 -36.09 8.08
CA ASP A 78 17.96 -35.59 7.27
C ASP A 78 18.60 -34.37 7.92
N LYS A 79 19.60 -34.62 8.77
CA LYS A 79 20.31 -33.58 9.52
C LYS A 79 21.05 -32.57 8.64
N SER A 80 21.50 -32.98 7.45
CA SER A 80 22.28 -32.11 6.56
C SER A 80 21.44 -30.99 5.96
N SER A 81 20.15 -31.25 5.75
CA SER A 81 19.21 -30.28 5.21
C SER A 81 18.63 -29.33 6.26
N LEU A 82 18.66 -29.69 7.56
CA LEU A 82 18.05 -28.91 8.64
C LEU A 82 18.69 -27.53 8.83
N GLU A 83 20.03 -27.47 8.95
CA GLU A 83 20.74 -26.20 9.15
C GLU A 83 20.53 -25.26 7.97
N ARG A 84 20.64 -25.79 6.74
CA ARG A 84 20.37 -25.02 5.52
C ARG A 84 18.97 -24.42 5.51
N HIS A 85 17.93 -25.22 5.77
CA HIS A 85 16.56 -24.72 5.74
C HIS A 85 16.26 -23.74 6.89
N HIS A 86 16.92 -23.92 8.04
CA HIS A 86 16.84 -22.97 9.15
C HIS A 86 17.44 -21.59 8.80
N ASP A 87 18.56 -21.56 8.08
CA ASP A 87 19.15 -20.30 7.61
C ASP A 87 18.31 -19.66 6.49
N GLU A 88 17.73 -20.48 5.61
CA GLU A 88 16.82 -20.03 4.56
C GLU A 88 15.55 -19.39 5.13
N ILE A 89 14.92 -19.99 6.15
CA ILE A 89 13.70 -19.44 6.76
C ILE A 89 13.98 -18.11 7.46
N LYS A 90 15.11 -18.01 8.16
CA LYS A 90 15.55 -16.75 8.78
C LYS A 90 15.74 -15.65 7.75
N SER A 91 16.37 -15.98 6.62
CA SER A 91 16.57 -15.04 5.51
C SER A 91 15.25 -14.65 4.86
N SER A 92 14.34 -15.60 4.65
CA SER A 92 12.99 -15.36 4.14
C SER A 92 12.22 -14.42 5.06
N ASN A 93 12.19 -14.69 6.36
CA ASN A 93 11.49 -13.86 7.34
C ASN A 93 12.03 -12.42 7.38
N LEU A 94 13.35 -12.25 7.24
CA LEU A 94 13.96 -10.92 7.14
C LEU A 94 13.48 -10.16 5.89
N LEU A 95 13.50 -10.81 4.72
CA LEU A 95 13.02 -10.21 3.47
C LEU A 95 11.53 -9.86 3.54
N HIS A 96 10.73 -10.70 4.20
CA HIS A 96 9.31 -10.41 4.43
C HIS A 96 9.12 -9.18 5.33
N ALA A 97 9.92 -9.05 6.38
CA ALA A 97 9.89 -7.86 7.24
C ALA A 97 10.26 -6.59 6.47
N GLU A 98 11.31 -6.63 5.63
CA GLU A 98 11.70 -5.51 4.76
C GLU A 98 10.60 -5.15 3.75
N TYR A 99 9.99 -6.14 3.13
CA TYR A 99 8.86 -5.95 2.21
C TYR A 99 7.66 -5.29 2.92
N ARG A 100 7.40 -5.64 4.18
CA ARG A 100 6.35 -5.00 4.99
C ARG A 100 6.68 -3.56 5.35
N ILE A 101 7.94 -3.25 5.67
CA ILE A 101 8.38 -1.87 5.88
C ILE A 101 8.08 -1.03 4.63
N LEU A 102 8.38 -1.57 3.45
CA LEU A 102 8.11 -0.89 2.17
C LEU A 102 6.60 -0.64 1.97
N ILE A 103 5.74 -1.63 2.25
CA ILE A 103 4.27 -1.43 2.24
C ILE A 103 3.88 -0.28 3.17
N GLY A 104 4.42 -0.26 4.39
CA GLY A 104 4.17 0.78 5.37
C GLY A 104 4.56 2.18 4.87
N ASP A 105 5.69 2.30 4.17
CA ASP A 105 6.14 3.58 3.62
C ASP A 105 5.26 4.08 2.47
N TYR A 106 4.78 3.19 1.59
CA TYR A 106 3.77 3.55 0.58
C TYR A 106 2.45 4.00 1.21
N CYS A 107 1.99 3.31 2.25
CA CYS A 107 0.81 3.74 3.00
C CYS A 107 1.00 5.13 3.62
N LYS A 108 2.18 5.45 4.17
CA LYS A 108 2.50 6.80 4.68
C LYS A 108 2.47 7.86 3.57
N ASN A 109 2.96 7.55 2.37
CA ASN A 109 2.90 8.47 1.23
C ASN A 109 1.45 8.78 0.85
N ILE A 110 0.61 7.75 0.78
CA ILE A 110 -0.82 7.91 0.52
C ILE A 110 -1.47 8.78 1.61
N TYR A 111 -1.19 8.55 2.89
CA TYR A 111 -1.68 9.41 3.98
C TYR A 111 -1.33 10.88 3.80
N LYS A 112 -0.07 11.19 3.48
CA LYS A 112 0.37 12.57 3.25
C LYS A 112 -0.39 13.23 2.11
N LEU A 113 -0.62 12.50 1.02
CA LEU A 113 -1.37 12.98 -0.14
C LEU A 113 -2.85 13.20 0.23
N ILE A 114 -3.47 12.29 0.97
CA ILE A 114 -4.86 12.45 1.44
C ILE A 114 -5.03 13.71 2.27
N HIS A 115 -4.11 13.95 3.22
CA HIS A 115 -4.16 15.14 4.07
C HIS A 115 -4.02 16.43 3.26
N TYR A 116 -3.19 16.43 2.21
CA TYR A 116 -2.97 17.60 1.36
C TYR A 116 -4.20 17.98 0.50
N ILE A 117 -4.99 17.01 0.01
CA ILE A 117 -6.07 17.29 -0.95
C ILE A 117 -7.40 17.64 -0.27
N GLY A 118 -7.53 17.42 1.04
CA GLY A 118 -8.72 17.82 1.80
C GLY A 118 -9.23 16.79 2.80
N HIS A 119 -8.44 15.75 3.11
CA HIS A 119 -8.74 14.69 4.08
C HIS A 119 -9.91 13.78 3.63
N ALA A 120 -9.65 12.49 3.50
CA ALA A 120 -10.61 11.49 3.01
C ALA A 120 -10.69 10.33 4.02
N PRO A 121 -11.56 10.42 5.05
CA PRO A 121 -11.58 9.48 6.17
C PRO A 121 -11.89 8.04 5.74
N GLU A 122 -12.67 7.83 4.68
CA GLU A 122 -12.91 6.48 4.15
C GLU A 122 -11.65 5.86 3.56
N LEU A 123 -10.85 6.66 2.87
CA LEU A 123 -9.59 6.22 2.27
C LEU A 123 -8.56 5.91 3.37
N GLU A 124 -8.52 6.71 4.42
CA GLU A 124 -7.68 6.46 5.59
C GLU A 124 -8.05 5.17 6.32
N ARG A 125 -9.35 4.88 6.44
CA ARG A 125 -9.84 3.62 7.01
C ARG A 125 -9.36 2.42 6.19
N LEU A 126 -9.35 2.52 4.86
CA LEU A 126 -8.85 1.46 3.97
C LEU A 126 -7.34 1.24 4.14
N ILE A 127 -6.56 2.32 4.21
CA ILE A 127 -5.12 2.21 4.48
C ILE A 127 -4.85 1.60 5.85
N GLN A 128 -5.61 1.97 6.89
CA GLN A 128 -5.48 1.32 8.20
C GLN A 128 -5.76 -0.18 8.14
N LYS A 129 -6.76 -0.62 7.37
CA LYS A 129 -7.01 -2.06 7.19
C LYS A 129 -5.76 -2.74 6.62
N ILE A 130 -5.18 -2.19 5.56
CA ILE A 130 -3.97 -2.73 4.90
C ILE A 130 -2.77 -2.80 5.86
N ILE A 131 -2.54 -1.75 6.65
CA ILE A 131 -1.43 -1.71 7.63
C ILE A 131 -1.59 -2.78 8.71
N ASN A 132 -2.83 -2.96 9.20
CA ASN A 132 -3.13 -3.83 10.33
C ASN A 132 -3.29 -5.32 9.94
N GLU A 133 -3.16 -5.67 8.66
CA GLU A 133 -3.11 -7.08 8.26
C GLU A 133 -1.92 -7.80 8.89
N LYS A 134 -2.15 -9.03 9.35
CA LYS A 134 -1.20 -9.79 10.15
C LYS A 134 0.10 -10.06 9.40
N HIS A 135 1.18 -10.12 10.17
CA HIS A 135 2.47 -10.60 9.73
C HIS A 135 2.51 -12.12 9.88
N GLU A 136 3.07 -12.80 8.88
CA GLU A 136 3.33 -14.24 8.93
C GLU A 136 4.80 -14.45 9.30
N ASP A 137 5.04 -15.04 10.48
CA ASP A 137 6.31 -15.68 10.79
C ASP A 137 6.11 -17.18 10.52
N PHE A 138 6.85 -17.72 9.56
CA PHE A 138 6.70 -19.12 9.16
C PHE A 138 7.45 -20.07 10.08
N THR A 139 8.26 -19.57 11.01
CA THR A 139 9.08 -20.40 11.88
C THR A 139 8.20 -21.32 12.72
N GLY A 140 8.37 -22.63 12.55
CA GLY A 140 7.62 -23.63 13.30
C GLY A 140 6.15 -23.75 12.90
N MET A 141 5.74 -23.20 11.75
CA MET A 141 4.36 -23.29 11.25
C MET A 141 3.89 -24.75 11.16
N PHE A 142 4.79 -25.68 10.89
CA PHE A 142 4.48 -27.11 10.73
C PHE A 142 5.10 -28.02 11.81
N ASP A 143 5.65 -27.47 12.89
CA ASP A 143 6.42 -28.22 13.91
C ASP A 143 5.69 -29.43 14.49
N ASN A 144 4.36 -29.30 14.66
CA ASN A 144 3.51 -30.32 15.27
C ASN A 144 3.19 -31.50 14.33
N ILE A 145 3.46 -31.37 13.02
CA ILE A 145 3.08 -32.37 12.02
C ILE A 145 4.18 -33.41 11.86
N LYS A 146 3.90 -34.68 12.15
CA LYS A 146 4.93 -35.74 12.14
C LYS A 146 4.82 -36.73 10.98
N SER A 147 3.78 -36.62 10.15
CA SER A 147 3.56 -37.52 9.01
C SER A 147 3.60 -36.76 7.69
N TYR A 148 4.17 -37.39 6.65
CA TYR A 148 4.28 -36.79 5.32
C TYR A 148 2.91 -36.40 4.72
N ASN A 149 1.92 -37.30 4.81
CA ASN A 149 0.60 -37.08 4.22
C ASN A 149 -0.13 -35.90 4.87
N GLU A 150 -0.03 -35.77 6.19
CA GLU A 150 -0.59 -34.64 6.93
C GLU A 150 0.15 -33.34 6.62
N LEU A 151 1.49 -33.39 6.51
CA LEU A 151 2.30 -32.22 6.17
C LEU A 151 1.95 -31.69 4.78
N PHE A 152 1.92 -32.57 3.78
CA PHE A 152 1.62 -32.20 2.40
C PHE A 152 0.18 -31.67 2.25
N SER A 153 -0.79 -32.30 2.90
CA SER A 153 -2.19 -31.85 2.83
C SER A 153 -2.39 -30.50 3.52
N THR A 154 -1.76 -30.29 4.68
CA THR A 154 -1.79 -29.00 5.39
C THR A 154 -1.12 -27.91 4.58
N TYR A 155 0.12 -28.13 4.13
CA TYR A 155 0.87 -27.19 3.29
C TYR A 155 0.07 -26.74 2.04
N ARG A 156 -0.56 -27.70 1.34
CA ARG A 156 -1.39 -27.40 0.17
C ARG A 156 -2.57 -26.49 0.52
N LYS A 157 -3.22 -26.75 1.65
CA LYS A 157 -4.36 -25.97 2.13
C LYS A 157 -3.95 -24.55 2.48
N GLU A 158 -2.85 -24.37 3.21
CA GLU A 158 -2.30 -23.06 3.57
C GLU A 158 -1.96 -22.25 2.31
N CYS A 159 -1.27 -22.85 1.34
CA CYS A 159 -0.95 -22.19 0.06
C CYS A 159 -2.18 -21.73 -0.71
N GLN A 160 -3.28 -22.49 -0.66
CA GLN A 160 -4.56 -22.11 -1.27
C GLN A 160 -5.22 -20.95 -0.53
N GLN A 161 -5.14 -20.92 0.80
CA GLN A 161 -5.71 -19.84 1.61
C GLN A 161 -5.05 -18.49 1.31
N VAL A 162 -3.74 -18.46 1.04
CA VAL A 162 -3.03 -17.23 0.64
C VAL A 162 -3.70 -16.53 -0.55
N SER A 163 -4.15 -17.30 -1.55
CA SER A 163 -4.83 -16.73 -2.72
C SER A 163 -6.20 -16.17 -2.38
N VAL A 164 -6.91 -16.78 -1.43
CA VAL A 164 -8.21 -16.28 -0.94
C VAL A 164 -8.03 -14.99 -0.16
N GLU A 165 -6.98 -14.88 0.66
CA GLU A 165 -6.67 -13.66 1.40
C GLU A 165 -6.32 -12.49 0.47
N LEU A 166 -5.67 -12.76 -0.67
CA LEU A 166 -5.41 -11.73 -1.68
C LEU A 166 -6.68 -11.11 -2.29
N GLU A 167 -7.78 -11.87 -2.39
CA GLU A 167 -9.05 -11.34 -2.90
C GLU A 167 -9.58 -10.19 -2.02
N LYS A 168 -9.30 -10.24 -0.71
CA LYS A 168 -9.67 -9.17 0.23
C LYS A 168 -9.01 -7.84 -0.16
N TYR A 169 -7.73 -7.88 -0.53
CA TYR A 169 -6.99 -6.69 -0.97
C TYR A 169 -7.51 -6.14 -2.29
N LYS A 170 -7.95 -6.99 -3.22
CA LYS A 170 -8.58 -6.52 -4.47
C LYS A 170 -9.82 -5.67 -4.19
N SER A 171 -10.65 -6.11 -3.23
CA SER A 171 -11.81 -5.34 -2.78
C SER A 171 -11.40 -4.00 -2.19
N TYR A 172 -10.37 -3.96 -1.33
CA TYR A 172 -9.85 -2.71 -0.76
C TYR A 172 -9.38 -1.75 -1.84
N PHE A 173 -8.54 -2.18 -2.78
CA PHE A 173 -8.05 -1.31 -3.85
C PHE A 173 -9.14 -0.84 -4.80
N HIS A 174 -10.18 -1.66 -5.02
CA HIS A 174 -11.35 -1.24 -5.77
C HIS A 174 -12.11 -0.10 -5.06
N GLU A 175 -12.40 -0.25 -3.76
CA GLU A 175 -13.05 0.78 -2.95
C GLU A 175 -12.19 2.06 -2.89
N MET A 176 -10.87 1.92 -2.71
CA MET A 176 -9.93 3.05 -2.73
C MET A 176 -10.01 3.83 -4.05
N ARG A 177 -10.02 3.12 -5.20
CA ARG A 177 -10.10 3.77 -6.52
C ARG A 177 -11.40 4.55 -6.68
N GLN A 178 -12.53 3.97 -6.30
CA GLN A 178 -13.83 4.65 -6.40
C GLN A 178 -13.85 5.94 -5.56
N ILE A 179 -13.27 5.91 -4.36
CA ILE A 179 -13.17 7.10 -3.49
C ILE A 179 -12.28 8.17 -4.14
N ILE A 180 -11.10 7.79 -4.62
CA ILE A 180 -10.16 8.73 -5.28
C ILE A 180 -10.79 9.37 -6.52
N GLU A 181 -11.56 8.61 -7.30
CA GLU A 181 -12.19 9.09 -8.52
C GLU A 181 -13.42 9.97 -8.26
N SER A 182 -14.17 9.71 -7.18
CA SER A 182 -15.39 10.45 -6.82
C SER A 182 -15.16 11.70 -5.98
N THR A 183 -14.09 11.71 -5.16
CA THR A 183 -13.81 12.80 -4.21
C THR A 183 -12.98 13.93 -4.83
N PHE A 184 -12.27 13.67 -5.93
CA PHE A 184 -11.28 14.60 -6.50
C PHE A 184 -11.45 14.83 -8.00
#